data_AF-A0A8C6UJW3-F1
#
_entry.id   AF-A0A8C6UJW3-F1
#
_cell.length_a   1.000
_cell.length_b   1.000
_cell.length_c   1.000
_cell.angle_alpha   90.00
_cell.angle_beta   90.00
_cell.angle_gamma   90.00
#
_symmetry.space_group_name_H-M   'P 1'
#
loop_
_entity.id
_entity.type
_entity.pdbx_description
1 polymer ?
#
loop_
_entity_poly.entity_id
_entity_poly.type
_entity_poly.pdbx_seq_one_letter_code
_entity_poly.pdbx_strand_id
1 'polypeptide(L)'
;IGTNGYVQRNLSTLRAKRPREDRVLDDKDRERLESQLNRQPNADILEHQRKRQLEVKCAELQDMMEEQGYSVEEIDEKVNSFRMMLQERKSRPLNPARSQSDVTETHALAAANQQKNDRLRAAFGISKDYVDGSSFHADRKEKEKEKREQEKLEREKQQQKYM
;
A
#
# COMPACT_ATOMS: atom_id res chain seq x y z
N ILE A 1 10.04 -21.75 58.77
CA ILE A 1 10.11 -20.73 57.70
C ILE A 1 8.78 -20.79 56.96
N GLY A 2 7.88 -19.84 57.22
CA GLY A 2 6.53 -19.81 56.64
C GLY A 2 6.43 -18.61 55.70
N THR A 3 6.55 -18.86 54.40
CA THR A 3 6.28 -17.85 53.36
C THR A 3 5.02 -18.27 52.60
N ASN A 4 4.32 -17.30 52.00
CA ASN A 4 3.04 -17.54 51.32
C ASN A 4 3.19 -18.29 49.97
N GLY A 5 4.36 -18.85 49.66
CA GLY A 5 4.63 -19.59 48.43
C GLY A 5 4.57 -18.77 47.13
N TYR A 6 4.36 -17.46 47.21
CA TYR A 6 4.19 -16.59 46.05
C TYR A 6 5.55 -16.33 45.37
N VAL A 7 5.74 -16.90 44.18
CA VAL A 7 6.94 -16.73 43.35
C VAL A 7 6.63 -15.76 42.21
N GLN A 8 7.30 -14.60 42.22
CA GLN A 8 7.18 -13.60 41.17
C GLN A 8 8.16 -13.89 40.03
N ARG A 9 7.72 -13.66 38.78
CA ARG A 9 8.59 -13.78 37.60
C ARG A 9 9.77 -12.80 37.72
N ASN A 10 10.97 -13.28 37.44
CA ASN A 10 12.14 -12.43 37.32
C ASN A 10 12.10 -11.67 35.98
N LEU A 11 12.08 -10.34 36.04
CA LEU A 11 12.01 -9.45 34.87
C LEU A 11 13.34 -9.33 34.13
N SER A 12 14.45 -9.61 34.82
CA SER A 12 15.80 -9.49 34.30
C SER A 12 16.29 -10.78 33.63
N THR A 13 15.51 -11.87 33.72
CA THR A 13 15.86 -13.13 33.05
C THR A 13 15.64 -12.99 31.55
N LEU A 14 16.74 -12.98 30.79
CA LEU A 14 16.68 -13.07 29.35
C LEU A 14 16.06 -14.41 28.97
N ARG A 15 14.91 -14.38 28.29
CA ARG A 15 14.36 -15.58 27.66
C ARG A 15 15.37 -16.03 26.61
N ALA A 16 15.88 -17.26 26.73
CA ALA A 16 16.60 -17.88 25.65
C ALA A 16 15.72 -17.76 24.40
N LYS A 17 16.16 -16.98 23.40
CA LYS A 17 15.49 -16.99 22.10
C LYS A 17 15.45 -18.45 21.69
N ARG A 18 14.27 -18.97 21.32
CA ARG A 18 14.21 -20.25 20.61
C ARG A 18 15.32 -20.19 19.56
N PRO A 19 16.16 -21.23 19.40
CA PRO A 19 17.11 -21.24 18.31
C PRO A 19 16.30 -20.86 17.08
N ARG A 20 16.64 -19.74 16.44
CA ARG A 20 16.11 -19.48 15.11
C ARG A 20 16.52 -20.73 14.37
N GLU A 21 15.55 -21.52 13.96
CA GLU A 21 15.84 -22.53 12.95
C GLU A 21 16.43 -21.70 11.82
N ASP A 22 17.75 -21.78 11.64
CA ASP A 22 18.41 -21.43 10.38
C ASP A 22 17.94 -22.49 9.38
N ARG A 23 16.63 -22.51 9.13
CA ARG A 23 16.11 -23.01 7.87
C ARG A 23 16.70 -22.07 6.87
N VAL A 24 17.66 -22.58 6.10
CA VAL A 24 18.07 -21.98 4.86
C VAL A 24 16.78 -21.70 4.11
N LEU A 25 16.41 -20.42 3.99
CA LEU A 25 15.25 -20.03 3.22
C LEU A 25 15.56 -20.46 1.79
N ASP A 26 14.84 -21.47 1.31
CA ASP A 26 14.90 -21.86 -0.09
C ASP A 26 14.54 -20.65 -0.97
N ASP A 27 14.99 -20.65 -2.22
CA ASP A 27 14.68 -19.57 -3.17
C ASP A 27 13.16 -19.33 -3.27
N LYS A 28 12.35 -20.38 -3.12
CA LYS A 28 10.87 -20.30 -3.06
C LYS A 28 10.36 -19.55 -1.83
N ASP A 29 11.01 -19.69 -0.68
CA ASP A 29 10.62 -18.98 0.54
C ASP A 29 11.07 -17.52 0.49
N ARG A 30 12.21 -17.21 -0.15
CA ARG A 30 12.61 -15.83 -0.46
C ARG A 30 11.63 -15.17 -1.41
N GLU A 31 11.24 -15.84 -2.50
CA GLU A 31 10.27 -15.33 -3.47
C GLU A 31 8.88 -15.11 -2.82
N ARG A 32 8.45 -16.00 -1.92
CA ARG A 32 7.23 -15.82 -1.13
C ARG A 32 7.31 -14.63 -0.18
N LEU A 33 8.44 -14.43 0.50
CA LEU A 33 8.63 -13.26 1.37
C LEU A 33 8.65 -11.96 0.56
N GLU A 34 9.35 -11.97 -0.57
CA GLU A 34 9.49 -10.81 -1.47
C GLU A 34 8.13 -10.44 -2.08
N SER A 35 7.35 -11.42 -2.52
CA SER A 35 5.98 -11.20 -3.03
C SER A 35 5.00 -10.73 -1.94
N GLN A 36 5.20 -11.11 -0.68
CA GLN A 36 4.44 -10.57 0.45
C GLN A 36 4.81 -9.12 0.74
N LEU A 37 6.10 -8.77 0.69
CA LEU A 37 6.58 -7.40 0.90
C LEU A 37 6.22 -6.46 -0.25
N ASN A 38 6.27 -6.96 -1.49
CA ASN A 38 6.04 -6.21 -2.73
C ASN A 38 4.62 -6.41 -3.28
N ARG A 39 3.67 -6.84 -2.43
CA ARG A 39 2.30 -7.07 -2.88
C ARG A 39 1.72 -5.75 -3.40
N GLN A 40 1.57 -5.68 -4.72
CA GLN A 40 1.05 -4.48 -5.38
C GLN A 40 -0.34 -4.14 -4.82
N PRO A 41 -0.64 -2.84 -4.66
CA PRO A 41 -1.96 -2.41 -4.27
C PRO A 41 -2.98 -2.86 -5.33
N ASN A 42 -3.97 -3.65 -4.91
CA ASN A 42 -5.02 -4.06 -5.82
C ASN A 42 -6.03 -2.91 -5.95
N ALA A 43 -6.19 -2.41 -7.18
CA ALA A 43 -7.10 -1.30 -7.49
C ALA A 43 -8.55 -1.62 -7.13
N ASP A 44 -8.97 -2.87 -7.32
CA ASP A 44 -10.32 -3.34 -7.00
C ASP A 44 -10.59 -3.19 -5.50
N ILE A 45 -9.64 -3.57 -4.66
CA ILE A 45 -9.79 -3.48 -3.19
C ILE A 45 -9.93 -2.01 -2.77
N LEU A 46 -9.15 -1.10 -3.36
CA LEU A 46 -9.25 0.33 -3.08
C LEU A 46 -10.59 0.91 -3.53
N GLU A 47 -11.14 0.46 -4.66
CA GLU A 47 -12.45 0.89 -5.14
C GLU A 47 -13.58 0.36 -4.27
N HIS A 48 -13.52 -0.92 -3.89
CA HIS A 48 -14.47 -1.53 -2.97
C HIS A 48 -14.48 -0.84 -1.60
N GLN A 49 -13.31 -0.49 -1.07
CA GLN A 49 -13.19 0.30 0.15
C GLN A 49 -13.84 1.68 0.01
N ARG A 50 -13.59 2.37 -1.11
CA ARG A 50 -14.25 3.66 -1.39
C ARG A 50 -15.76 3.54 -1.43
N LYS A 51 -16.29 2.53 -2.13
CA LYS A 51 -17.74 2.25 -2.22
C LYS A 51 -18.31 1.93 -0.83
N ARG A 52 -17.64 1.07 -0.06
CA ARG A 52 -18.05 0.75 1.32
C ARG A 52 -18.13 1.99 2.21
N GLN A 53 -17.13 2.87 2.15
CA GLN A 53 -17.15 4.13 2.92
C GLN A 53 -18.30 5.06 2.53
N LEU A 54 -18.77 5.01 1.27
CA LEU A 54 -19.93 5.77 0.84
C LEU A 54 -21.20 5.18 1.43
N GLU A 55 -21.38 3.85 1.32
CA GLU A 55 -22.56 3.17 1.85
C GLU A 55 -22.65 3.26 3.37
N VAL A 56 -21.52 3.17 4.10
CA VAL A 56 -21.51 3.37 5.56
C VAL A 56 -22.06 4.74 5.93
N LYS A 57 -21.64 5.80 5.24
CA LYS A 57 -22.15 7.16 5.50
C LYS A 57 -23.63 7.32 5.13
N CYS A 58 -24.09 6.60 4.11
CA CYS A 58 -25.50 6.59 3.72
C CYS A 58 -26.34 5.86 4.79
N ALA A 59 -25.85 4.73 5.30
CA ALA A 59 -26.47 3.99 6.39
C ALA A 59 -26.50 4.82 7.69
N GLU A 60 -25.41 5.49 8.06
CA GLU A 60 -25.39 6.41 9.21
C GLU A 60 -26.44 7.53 9.08
N LEU A 61 -26.63 8.10 7.88
CA LEU A 61 -27.66 9.11 7.64
C LEU A 61 -29.07 8.53 7.75
N GLN A 62 -29.27 7.33 7.21
CA GLN A 62 -30.53 6.60 7.31
C GLN A 62 -30.89 6.33 8.78
N ASP A 63 -29.97 5.76 9.56
CA ASP A 63 -30.16 5.47 10.99
C ASP A 63 -30.54 6.73 11.78
N MET A 64 -29.86 7.85 11.53
CA MET A 64 -30.18 9.14 12.17
C MET A 64 -31.59 9.65 11.82
N MET A 65 -32.04 9.44 10.58
CA MET A 65 -33.38 9.87 10.17
C MET A 65 -34.47 8.92 10.67
N GLU A 66 -34.19 7.62 10.76
CA GLU A 66 -35.10 6.64 11.37
C GLU A 66 -35.29 6.93 12.86
N GLU A 67 -34.20 7.23 13.60
CA GLU A 67 -34.27 7.59 15.02
C GLU A 67 -35.04 8.91 15.27
N GLN A 68 -34.99 9.84 14.31
CA GLN A 68 -35.77 11.08 14.33
C GLN A 68 -37.23 10.91 13.88
N GLY A 69 -37.62 9.72 13.40
CA GLY A 69 -38.99 9.39 13.02
C GLY A 69 -39.45 9.96 11.68
N TYR A 70 -38.53 10.19 10.73
CA TYR A 70 -38.92 10.58 9.36
C TYR A 70 -39.64 9.45 8.62
N SER A 71 -40.41 9.82 7.59
CA SER A 71 -41.06 8.83 6.72
C SER A 71 -40.05 8.14 5.81
N VAL A 72 -40.35 6.90 5.42
CA VAL A 72 -39.46 6.08 4.55
C VAL A 72 -39.18 6.77 3.21
N GLU A 73 -40.17 7.47 2.66
CA GLU A 73 -40.04 8.21 1.39
C GLU A 73 -39.05 9.39 1.51
N GLU A 74 -39.13 10.16 2.59
CA GLU A 74 -38.21 11.27 2.86
C GLU A 74 -36.78 10.78 3.14
N ILE A 75 -36.64 9.63 3.81
CA ILE A 75 -35.36 8.98 4.07
C ILE A 75 -34.71 8.59 2.74
N ASP A 76 -35.43 7.89 1.87
CA ASP A 76 -34.90 7.44 0.58
C ASP A 76 -34.47 8.61 -0.32
N GLU A 77 -35.26 9.68 -0.40
CA GLU A 77 -34.89 10.87 -1.17
C GLU A 77 -33.62 11.56 -0.64
N LYS A 78 -33.53 11.74 0.69
CA LYS A 78 -32.36 12.38 1.30
C LYS A 78 -31.12 11.49 1.23
N VAL A 79 -31.23 10.19 1.42
CA VAL A 79 -30.11 9.25 1.29
C VAL A 79 -29.62 9.18 -0.15
N ASN A 80 -30.53 9.15 -1.14
CA ASN A 80 -30.15 9.14 -2.56
C ASN A 80 -29.45 10.44 -2.99
N SER A 81 -29.97 11.60 -2.58
CA SER A 81 -29.31 12.88 -2.86
C SER A 81 -27.92 12.97 -2.19
N PHE A 82 -27.81 12.46 -0.95
CA PHE A 82 -26.54 12.39 -0.23
C PHE A 82 -25.53 11.44 -0.89
N ARG A 83 -25.98 10.28 -1.39
CA ARG A 83 -25.17 9.34 -2.15
C ARG A 83 -24.57 10.01 -3.40
N MET A 84 -25.39 10.74 -4.17
CA MET A 84 -24.93 11.49 -5.34
C MET A 84 -23.93 12.59 -4.96
N MET A 85 -24.21 13.37 -3.92
CA MET A 85 -23.31 14.42 -3.43
C MET A 85 -21.96 13.85 -2.98
N LEU A 86 -21.94 12.72 -2.27
CA LEU A 86 -20.69 12.11 -1.80
C LEU A 86 -19.86 11.51 -2.93
N GLN A 87 -20.51 10.95 -3.97
CA GLN A 87 -19.82 10.48 -5.18
C GLN A 87 -19.16 11.65 -5.91
N GLU A 88 -19.86 12.77 -6.09
CA GLU A 88 -19.34 13.98 -6.74
C GLU A 88 -18.22 14.65 -5.93
N ARG A 89 -18.36 14.73 -4.61
CA ARG A 89 -17.34 15.35 -3.75
C ARG A 89 -16.02 14.58 -3.73
N LYS A 90 -16.06 13.25 -3.89
CA LYS A 90 -14.87 12.39 -3.92
C LYS A 90 -14.25 12.25 -5.31
N SER A 91 -14.97 12.56 -6.39
CA SER A 91 -14.37 12.66 -7.73
C SER A 91 -13.47 13.90 -7.86
N ARG A 92 -13.74 14.93 -7.04
CA ARG A 92 -12.83 16.06 -6.85
C ARG A 92 -11.67 15.65 -5.94
N PRO A 93 -10.39 15.77 -6.37
CA PRO A 93 -9.27 15.40 -5.53
C PRO A 93 -9.20 16.34 -4.32
N LEU A 94 -9.64 15.85 -3.15
CA LEU A 94 -9.41 16.54 -1.88
C LEU A 94 -7.91 16.51 -1.58
N ASN A 95 -7.38 17.66 -1.16
CA ASN A 95 -5.97 17.86 -0.79
C ASN A 95 -5.39 16.65 0.00
N PRO A 96 -4.21 16.13 -0.40
CA PRO A 96 -3.62 14.91 0.17
C PRO A 96 -3.22 15.02 1.66
N ALA A 97 -3.35 16.20 2.25
CA ALA A 97 -2.91 16.50 3.61
C ALA A 97 -3.85 16.02 4.72
N ARG A 98 -5.14 15.75 4.43
CA ARG A 98 -6.15 15.47 5.48
C ARG A 98 -6.56 14.01 5.65
N SER A 99 -6.09 13.09 4.81
CA SER A 99 -6.51 11.67 4.89
C SER A 99 -5.39 10.70 5.24
N GLN A 100 -4.21 11.19 5.63
CA GLN A 100 -3.04 10.33 5.90
C GLN A 100 -3.05 9.73 7.31
N SER A 101 -3.85 10.26 8.24
CA SER A 101 -3.81 9.87 9.67
C SER A 101 -4.64 8.63 10.00
N ASP A 102 -5.63 8.25 9.18
CA ASP A 102 -6.58 7.17 9.50
C ASP A 102 -6.48 5.97 8.53
N VAL A 103 -5.34 5.82 7.86
CA VAL A 103 -5.13 4.68 6.95
C VAL A 103 -4.66 3.47 7.77
N THR A 104 -5.58 2.84 8.49
CA THR A 104 -5.36 1.52 9.11
C THR A 104 -5.34 0.39 8.06
N GLU A 105 -5.68 0.72 6.81
CA GLU A 105 -5.86 -0.26 5.73
C GLU A 105 -4.54 -0.60 5.03
N THR A 106 -4.20 -1.88 5.07
CA THR A 106 -2.95 -2.47 4.55
C THR A 106 -2.68 -2.16 3.08
N HIS A 107 -3.72 -2.10 2.24
CA HIS A 107 -3.57 -1.84 0.80
C HIS A 107 -3.32 -0.37 0.46
N ALA A 108 -3.93 0.55 1.19
CA ALA A 108 -3.69 1.98 1.03
C ALA A 108 -2.29 2.37 1.56
N LEU A 109 -1.83 1.72 2.65
CA LEU A 109 -0.44 1.81 3.10
C LEU A 109 0.54 1.26 2.05
N ALA A 110 0.24 0.11 1.42
CA ALA A 110 1.07 -0.46 0.36
C ALA A 110 1.17 0.49 -0.85
N ALA A 111 0.06 1.09 -1.29
CA ALA A 111 0.06 2.07 -2.38
C ALA A 111 0.89 3.32 -2.03
N ALA A 112 0.72 3.86 -0.82
CA ALA A 112 1.48 5.00 -0.35
C ALA A 112 2.99 4.69 -0.22
N ASN A 113 3.32 3.49 0.26
CA ASN A 113 4.70 3.03 0.36
C ASN A 113 5.32 2.81 -1.03
N GLN A 114 4.57 2.27 -1.99
CA GLN A 114 5.05 2.15 -3.37
C GLN A 114 5.35 3.51 -3.98
N GLN A 115 4.46 4.50 -3.83
CA GLN A 115 4.72 5.86 -4.32
C GLN A 115 5.94 6.51 -3.64
N LYS A 116 6.11 6.31 -2.33
CA LYS A 116 7.31 6.77 -1.60
C LYS A 116 8.56 6.09 -2.14
N ASN A 117 8.53 4.78 -2.36
CA ASN A 117 9.63 4.00 -2.91
C ASN A 117 9.96 4.42 -4.34
N ASP A 118 8.96 4.68 -5.19
CA ASP A 118 9.14 5.16 -6.56
C ASP A 118 9.77 6.55 -6.59
N ARG A 119 9.33 7.44 -5.69
CA ARG A 119 9.93 8.78 -5.53
C ARG A 119 11.39 8.68 -5.09
N LEU A 120 11.70 7.79 -4.15
CA LEU A 120 13.07 7.56 -3.71
C LEU A 120 13.91 6.92 -4.82
N ARG A 121 13.39 5.93 -5.55
CA ARG A 121 14.05 5.32 -6.72
C ARG A 121 14.41 6.39 -7.76
N ALA A 122 13.48 7.27 -8.10
CA ALA A 122 13.73 8.37 -9.03
C ALA A 122 14.79 9.35 -8.49
N ALA A 123 14.73 9.71 -7.21
CA ALA A 123 15.70 10.62 -6.58
C ALA A 123 17.12 10.02 -6.54
N PHE A 124 17.24 8.72 -6.27
CA PHE A 124 18.52 8.00 -6.28
C PHE A 124 18.98 7.58 -7.68
N GLY A 125 18.20 7.86 -8.73
CA GLY A 125 18.55 7.51 -10.11
C GLY A 125 18.52 6.01 -10.40
N ILE A 126 17.75 5.24 -9.62
CA ILE A 126 17.56 3.80 -9.82
C ILE A 126 16.56 3.61 -10.96
N SER A 127 16.92 2.81 -11.97
CA SER A 127 16.06 2.53 -13.12
C SER A 127 14.81 1.71 -12.71
N LYS A 128 13.72 1.85 -13.47
CA LYS A 128 12.50 1.05 -13.24
C LYS A 128 12.74 -0.45 -13.48
N ASP A 129 13.66 -0.75 -14.39
CA ASP A 129 14.08 -2.11 -14.75
C ASP A 129 15.12 -2.70 -13.77
N TYR A 130 15.52 -1.96 -12.73
CA TYR A 130 16.50 -2.40 -11.75
C TYR A 130 15.96 -3.59 -10.94
N VAL A 131 16.65 -4.73 -11.05
CA VAL A 131 16.39 -5.95 -10.29
C VAL A 131 17.44 -6.07 -9.18
N ASP A 132 17.00 -6.30 -7.95
CA ASP A 132 17.91 -6.49 -6.82
C ASP A 132 18.75 -7.77 -7.00
N GLY A 133 20.01 -7.75 -6.56
CA GLY A 133 20.97 -8.84 -6.80
C GLY A 133 21.51 -8.95 -8.23
N SER A 134 21.02 -8.15 -9.19
CA SER A 134 21.53 -8.15 -10.57
C SER A 134 22.98 -7.68 -10.71
N SER A 135 23.50 -6.97 -9.71
CA SER A 135 24.88 -6.46 -9.64
C SER A 135 25.97 -7.54 -9.71
N PHE A 136 25.66 -8.79 -9.34
CA PHE A 136 26.62 -9.90 -9.34
C PHE A 136 26.62 -10.72 -10.64
N HIS A 137 25.70 -10.44 -11.57
CA HIS A 137 25.60 -11.17 -12.85
C HIS A 137 26.26 -10.37 -13.97
N ALA A 138 27.46 -10.79 -14.39
CA ALA A 138 28.24 -10.14 -15.46
C ALA A 138 27.45 -10.02 -16.77
N ASP A 139 26.79 -11.11 -17.19
CA ASP A 139 26.03 -11.18 -18.45
C ASP A 139 24.83 -10.21 -18.50
N ARG A 140 24.23 -9.89 -17.34
CA ARG A 140 23.13 -8.93 -17.27
C ARG A 140 23.63 -7.49 -17.35
N LYS A 141 24.81 -7.21 -16.80
CA LYS A 141 25.43 -5.88 -16.82
C LYS A 141 25.78 -5.43 -18.23
N GLU A 142 26.22 -6.37 -19.08
CA GLU A 142 26.49 -6.10 -20.50
C GLU A 142 25.20 -5.79 -21.25
N LYS A 143 24.15 -6.61 -21.08
CA LYS A 143 22.84 -6.37 -21.70
C LYS A 143 22.20 -5.05 -21.27
N GLU A 144 22.34 -4.66 -20.00
CA GLU A 144 21.82 -3.38 -19.51
C GLU A 144 22.58 -2.19 -20.09
N LYS A 145 23.91 -2.31 -20.27
CA LYS A 145 24.72 -1.30 -20.95
C LYS A 145 24.33 -1.17 -22.43
N GLU A 146 24.21 -2.29 -23.14
CA GLU A 146 23.79 -2.30 -24.55
C GLU A 146 22.42 -1.67 -24.73
N LYS A 147 21.45 -2.02 -23.89
CA LYS A 147 20.10 -1.44 -23.92
C LYS A 147 20.14 0.08 -23.67
N ARG A 148 20.98 0.55 -22.74
CA ARG A 148 21.17 1.97 -22.44
C ARG A 148 21.85 2.74 -23.56
N GLU A 149 22.76 2.10 -24.29
CA GLU A 149 23.40 2.67 -25.49
C GLU A 149 22.43 2.75 -26.67
N GLN A 150 21.62 1.70 -26.88
CA GLN A 150 20.57 1.69 -27.90
C GLN A 150 19.51 2.77 -27.64
N GLU A 151 19.06 2.94 -26.40
CA GLU A 151 18.07 3.97 -26.05
C GLU A 151 18.62 5.40 -26.26
N LYS A 152 19.92 5.62 -25.99
CA LYS A 152 20.58 6.90 -26.33
C LYS A 152 20.61 7.15 -27.82
N LEU A 153 21.00 6.14 -28.61
CA LEU A 153 21.02 6.21 -30.07
C LEU A 153 19.62 6.48 -30.65
N GLU A 154 18.58 5.83 -30.13
CA GLU A 154 17.20 6.09 -30.54
C GLU A 154 16.75 7.50 -30.19
N ARG A 155 17.10 8.00 -29.00
CA ARG A 155 16.76 9.36 -28.57
C ARG A 155 17.47 10.42 -29.42
N GLU A 156 18.72 10.21 -29.79
CA GLU A 156 19.46 11.08 -30.72
C GLU A 156 18.85 11.05 -32.12
N LYS A 157 18.48 9.87 -32.63
CA LYS A 157 17.78 9.73 -33.92
C LYS A 157 16.41 10.42 -33.90
N GLN A 158 15.67 10.32 -32.80
CA GLN A 158 14.40 11.04 -32.63
C GLN A 158 14.64 12.55 -32.63
N GLN A 159 15.64 13.04 -31.90
CA GLN A 159 15.98 14.48 -31.89
C GLN A 159 16.41 15.00 -33.27
N GLN A 160 17.17 14.22 -34.03
CA GLN A 160 17.54 14.57 -35.41
C GLN A 160 16.34 14.52 -36.38
N LYS A 161 15.33 13.70 -36.11
CA LYS A 161 14.11 13.60 -36.94
C LYS A 161 13.13 14.75 -36.72
N TYR A 162 13.18 15.40 -35.55
CA TYR A 162 12.33 16.54 -35.19
C TYR A 162 13.04 17.90 -35.31
N MET A 163 14.28 17.92 -35.80
CA MET A 163 15.03 19.11 -36.26
C MET A 163 14.95 19.20 -37.79
#